data_AF-A0A660N0U5-F1
#
_entry.id   AF-A0A660N0U5-F1
#
_cell.length_a   1.000
_cell.length_b   1.000
_cell.length_c   1.000
_cell.angle_alpha   90.00
_cell.angle_beta   90.00
_cell.angle_gamma   90.00
#
_symmetry.space_group_name_H-M   'P 1'
#
loop_
_entity.id
_entity.type
_entity.pdbx_description
1 polymer ?
#
loop_
_entity_poly.entity_id
_entity_poly.type
_entity_poly.pdbx_seq_one_letter_code
_entity_poly.pdbx_strand_id
1 'polypeptide(L)'
;MIKLHTNLGVISIELDHEKAPITAANFEQYVKDGFYNGVIFHRVINGFMIQGGGMTADMNEKETRAAIENEAHNGLSNDKYTIAMARTSDPHSASAQFFINTKDNHFLNHRAKELHGRNVVQEWGYA
;
A
#
# COMPACT_ATOMS: atom_id res chain seq x y z
N MET A 1 -6.90 -14.39 4.97
CA MET A 1 -7.37 -13.21 5.73
C MET A 1 -6.36 -12.86 6.80
N ILE A 2 -5.94 -11.59 6.84
CA ILE A 2 -4.98 -11.04 7.81
C ILE A 2 -5.77 -10.20 8.82
N LYS A 3 -5.33 -10.17 10.09
CA LYS A 3 -5.93 -9.34 11.15
C LYS A 3 -4.89 -8.38 11.70
N LEU A 4 -5.14 -7.08 11.58
CA LEU A 4 -4.36 -6.05 12.25
C LEU A 4 -5.01 -5.76 13.60
N HIS A 5 -4.34 -6.17 14.68
CA HIS A 5 -4.75 -5.86 16.04
C HIS A 5 -4.20 -4.49 16.41
N THR A 6 -5.08 -3.49 16.49
CA THR A 6 -4.74 -2.13 16.92
C THR A 6 -5.26 -1.88 18.33
N ASN A 7 -4.78 -0.82 18.98
CA ASN A 7 -5.34 -0.34 20.24
C ASN A 7 -6.77 0.24 20.13
N LEU A 8 -7.29 0.40 18.91
CA LEU A 8 -8.65 0.88 18.63
C LEU A 8 -9.59 -0.23 18.11
N GLY A 9 -9.10 -1.47 18.04
CA GLY A 9 -9.87 -2.62 17.55
C GLY A 9 -9.15 -3.40 16.46
N VAL A 10 -9.84 -4.39 15.90
CA VAL A 10 -9.30 -5.29 14.87
C VAL A 10 -9.75 -4.85 13.49
N ILE A 11 -8.81 -4.73 12.56
CA ILE A 11 -9.07 -4.53 11.14
C ILE A 11 -8.79 -5.86 10.43
N SER A 12 -9.78 -6.43 9.78
CA SER A 12 -9.63 -7.64 8.96
C SER A 12 -9.36 -7.25 7.51
N ILE A 13 -8.31 -7.80 6.93
CA ILE A 13 -7.86 -7.53 5.56
C ILE A 13 -7.92 -8.82 4.75
N GLU A 14 -8.52 -8.73 3.58
CA GLU A 14 -8.44 -9.72 2.52
C GLU A 14 -7.51 -9.19 1.43
N LEU A 15 -6.61 -10.04 0.95
CA LEU A 15 -5.66 -9.70 -0.10
C LEU A 15 -6.11 -10.37 -1.40
N ASP A 16 -5.97 -9.66 -2.51
CA ASP A 16 -6.23 -10.19 -3.85
C ASP A 16 -4.91 -10.68 -4.47
N HIS A 17 -4.54 -11.93 -4.18
CA HIS A 17 -3.34 -12.55 -4.74
C HIS A 17 -3.42 -12.84 -6.24
N GLU A 18 -4.62 -12.77 -6.84
CA GLU A 18 -4.79 -12.95 -8.29
C GLU A 18 -4.42 -11.67 -9.04
N LYS A 19 -4.88 -10.52 -8.56
CA LYS A 19 -4.64 -9.21 -9.20
C LYS A 19 -3.37 -8.51 -8.73
N ALA A 20 -2.89 -8.79 -7.53
CA ALA A 20 -1.69 -8.16 -6.98
C ALA A 20 -0.76 -9.20 -6.32
N PRO A 21 -0.29 -10.22 -7.06
CA PRO A 21 0.47 -11.33 -6.48
C PRO A 21 1.76 -10.90 -5.76
N ILE A 22 2.53 -9.96 -6.31
CA ILE A 22 3.80 -9.51 -5.73
C ILE A 22 3.53 -8.70 -4.46
N THR A 23 2.57 -7.77 -4.54
CA THR A 23 2.19 -6.87 -3.46
C THR A 23 1.56 -7.63 -2.30
N ALA A 24 0.62 -8.54 -2.59
CA ALA A 24 -0.01 -9.39 -1.59
C ALA A 24 1.01 -10.29 -0.90
N ALA A 25 1.91 -10.94 -1.65
CA ALA A 25 2.96 -11.78 -1.08
C ALA A 25 3.94 -10.97 -0.22
N ASN A 26 4.34 -9.78 -0.66
CA ASN A 26 5.21 -8.89 0.11
C ASN A 26 4.56 -8.46 1.43
N PHE A 27 3.31 -8.00 1.39
CA PHE A 27 2.57 -7.60 2.59
C PHE A 27 2.40 -8.78 3.55
N GLU A 28 1.99 -9.94 3.04
CA GLU A 28 1.82 -11.16 3.83
C GLU A 28 3.15 -11.61 4.47
N GLN A 29 4.28 -11.47 3.77
CA GLN A 29 5.59 -11.80 4.33
C GLN A 29 5.98 -10.87 5.47
N TYR A 30 5.70 -9.55 5.38
CA TYR A 30 5.87 -8.65 6.53
C TYR A 30 4.99 -9.02 7.72
N VAL A 31 3.76 -9.48 7.48
CA VAL A 31 2.87 -9.99 8.54
C VAL A 31 3.45 -11.25 9.19
N LYS A 32 3.86 -12.25 8.39
CA LYS A 32 4.42 -13.52 8.87
C LYS A 32 5.67 -13.33 9.71
N ASP A 33 6.52 -12.38 9.34
CA ASP A 33 7.76 -12.07 10.06
C ASP A 33 7.52 -11.17 11.29
N GLY A 34 6.27 -10.82 11.58
CA GLY A 34 5.90 -9.97 12.72
C GLY A 34 6.37 -8.53 12.57
N PHE A 35 6.70 -8.08 11.36
CA PHE A 35 7.26 -6.75 11.10
C PHE A 35 6.31 -5.63 11.54
N TYR A 36 5.01 -5.81 11.34
CA TYR A 36 4.02 -4.80 11.74
C TYR A 36 3.71 -4.78 13.23
N ASN A 37 4.32 -5.66 14.05
CA ASN A 37 4.16 -5.59 15.49
C ASN A 37 4.86 -4.32 16.03
N GLY A 38 4.12 -3.51 16.79
CA GLY A 38 4.62 -2.29 17.41
C GLY A 38 4.79 -1.10 16.46
N VAL A 39 4.33 -1.20 15.21
CA VAL A 39 4.27 -0.05 14.30
C VAL A 39 2.96 0.72 14.47
N ILE A 40 2.97 1.99 14.07
CA ILE A 40 1.82 2.88 14.18
C ILE A 40 1.25 3.29 12.81
N PHE A 41 0.01 3.78 12.83
CA PHE A 41 -0.52 4.64 11.77
C PHE A 41 0.01 6.05 11.99
N HIS A 42 1.18 6.35 11.44
CA HIS A 42 1.89 7.62 11.67
C HIS A 42 1.29 8.80 10.90
N ARG A 43 0.42 8.55 9.90
CA ARG A 43 -0.20 9.61 9.10
C ARG A 43 -1.68 9.33 8.87
N VAL A 44 -2.54 10.14 9.46
CA VAL A 44 -4.01 10.02 9.42
C VAL A 44 -4.60 11.31 8.86
N ILE A 45 -5.26 11.25 7.71
CA ILE A 45 -5.88 12.40 7.06
C ILE A 45 -7.36 12.11 6.81
N ASN A 46 -8.22 12.80 7.55
CA ASN A 46 -9.67 12.63 7.44
C ASN A 46 -10.16 12.95 6.02
N GLY A 47 -11.04 12.08 5.49
CA GLY A 47 -11.56 12.20 4.13
C GLY A 47 -10.57 11.82 3.03
N PHE A 48 -9.42 11.22 3.39
CA PHE A 48 -8.41 10.76 2.46
C PHE A 48 -7.97 9.33 2.80
N MET A 49 -7.02 9.13 3.71
CA MET A 49 -6.48 7.81 4.05
C MET A 49 -5.82 7.78 5.44
N ILE A 50 -5.55 6.55 5.91
CA ILE A 50 -4.67 6.29 7.05
C ILE A 50 -3.48 5.46 6.59
N GLN A 51 -2.26 5.94 6.84
CA GLN A 51 -1.01 5.33 6.41
C GLN A 51 -0.21 4.85 7.63
N GLY A 52 0.37 3.66 7.51
CA GLY A 52 1.10 2.98 8.58
C GLY A 52 2.10 1.96 8.06
N GLY A 53 2.55 1.07 8.94
CA GLY A 53 3.38 -0.08 8.56
C GLY A 53 4.88 0.17 8.45
N GLY A 54 5.38 1.37 8.79
CA GLY A 54 6.82 1.69 8.64
C GLY A 54 7.50 2.34 9.84
N MET A 55 6.76 2.86 10.81
CA MET A 55 7.32 3.65 11.92
C MET A 55 6.87 3.11 13.29
N THR A 56 7.76 3.19 14.27
CA THR A 56 7.44 2.92 15.69
C THR A 56 6.74 4.11 16.35
N ALA A 57 6.30 3.95 17.59
CA ALA A 57 5.67 5.03 18.36
C ALA A 57 6.56 6.28 18.53
N ASP A 58 7.89 6.09 18.52
CA ASP A 58 8.88 7.17 18.60
C ASP A 58 9.18 7.82 17.24
N MET A 59 8.39 7.51 16.20
CA MET A 59 8.56 8.00 14.82
C MET A 59 9.86 7.54 14.14
N ASN A 60 10.50 6.48 14.65
CA ASN A 60 11.65 5.87 14.00
C ASN A 60 11.19 4.93 12.89
N GLU A 61 11.77 5.07 11.70
CA GLU A 61 11.53 4.14 10.59
C GLU A 61 12.19 2.78 10.87
N LYS A 62 11.45 1.70 10.62
CA LYS A 62 11.98 0.34 10.66
C LYS A 62 12.65 0.02 9.34
N GLU A 63 13.79 -0.67 9.41
CA GLU A 63 14.50 -1.15 8.23
C GLU A 63 13.63 -2.13 7.43
N THR A 64 13.46 -1.88 6.14
CA THR A 64 12.61 -2.70 5.26
C THR A 64 13.43 -3.63 4.38
N ARG A 65 12.77 -4.60 3.75
CA ARG A 65 13.34 -5.37 2.63
C ARG A 65 13.46 -4.48 1.40
N ALA A 66 14.01 -5.05 0.33
CA ALA A 66 14.06 -4.43 -0.99
C ALA A 66 12.66 -3.99 -1.45
N ALA A 67 12.62 -2.93 -2.26
CA ALA A 67 11.38 -2.45 -2.85
C ALA A 67 10.83 -3.44 -3.89
N ILE A 68 9.51 -3.38 -4.10
CA ILE A 68 8.79 -4.22 -5.04
C ILE A 68 8.35 -3.44 -6.29
N GLU A 69 8.11 -4.18 -7.37
CA GLU A 69 7.50 -3.66 -8.59
C GLU A 69 6.08 -3.16 -8.32
N ASN A 70 5.61 -2.21 -9.14
CA ASN A 70 4.32 -1.58 -8.95
C ASN A 70 3.26 -2.34 -9.76
N GLU A 71 2.24 -2.87 -9.09
CA GLU A 71 1.16 -3.64 -9.73
C GLU A 71 -0.09 -2.80 -10.00
N ALA A 72 -0.01 -1.46 -9.98
CA ALA A 72 -1.21 -0.61 -10.03
C ALA A 72 -1.99 -0.76 -11.36
N HIS A 73 -1.37 -1.30 -12.40
CA HIS A 73 -2.01 -1.60 -13.69
C HIS A 73 -3.00 -2.78 -13.65
N ASN A 74 -3.23 -3.38 -12.47
CA ASN A 74 -4.12 -4.52 -12.24
C ASN A 74 -5.64 -4.23 -12.34
N GLY A 75 -6.02 -2.97 -12.59
CA GLY A 75 -7.41 -2.55 -12.72
C GLY A 75 -8.19 -2.41 -11.41
N LEU A 76 -7.53 -2.53 -10.25
CA LEU A 76 -8.12 -2.21 -8.96
C LEU A 76 -8.14 -0.69 -8.74
N SER A 77 -9.20 -0.21 -8.10
CA SER A 77 -9.37 1.21 -7.78
C SER A 77 -9.10 1.48 -6.30
N ASN A 78 -8.58 2.67 -6.00
CA ASN A 78 -8.38 3.20 -4.65
C ASN A 78 -9.71 3.69 -4.06
N ASP A 79 -10.69 2.80 -4.02
CA ASP A 79 -12.02 3.05 -3.47
C ASP A 79 -11.99 3.02 -1.94
N LYS A 80 -13.04 3.52 -1.30
CA LYS A 80 -13.14 3.50 0.16
C LYS A 80 -12.96 2.08 0.72
N TYR A 81 -12.11 1.97 1.74
CA TYR A 81 -11.69 0.75 2.45
C TYR A 81 -10.76 -0.21 1.71
N THR A 82 -10.33 0.11 0.49
CA THR A 82 -9.21 -0.63 -0.11
C THR A 82 -7.90 -0.30 0.62
N ILE A 83 -6.99 -1.27 0.61
CA ILE A 83 -5.62 -1.12 1.07
C ILE A 83 -4.70 -1.07 -0.15
N ALA A 84 -3.69 -0.21 -0.12
CA ALA A 84 -2.65 -0.11 -1.15
C ALA A 84 -1.30 0.25 -0.53
N MET A 85 -0.22 0.00 -1.26
CA MET A 85 1.15 0.26 -0.83
C MET A 85 1.51 1.73 -0.94
N ALA A 86 2.08 2.30 0.11
CA ALA A 86 2.71 3.61 0.04
C ALA A 86 4.10 3.48 -0.61
N ARG A 87 4.51 4.53 -1.33
CA ARG A 87 5.79 4.60 -2.03
C ARG A 87 6.29 6.04 -2.14
N THR A 88 7.54 6.19 -2.55
CA THR A 88 8.12 7.49 -2.89
C THR A 88 7.66 7.93 -4.30
N SER A 89 8.27 9.00 -4.83
CA SER A 89 8.05 9.42 -6.22
C SER A 89 8.43 8.34 -7.24
N ASP A 90 9.39 7.48 -6.92
CA ASP A 90 9.72 6.33 -7.74
C ASP A 90 8.57 5.29 -7.69
N PRO A 91 7.98 4.90 -8.84
CA PRO A 91 6.92 3.91 -8.90
C PRO A 91 7.27 2.58 -8.23
N HIS A 92 8.52 2.12 -8.32
CA HIS A 92 8.96 0.80 -7.86
C HIS A 92 9.69 0.88 -6.52
N SER A 93 9.26 1.81 -5.65
CA SER A 93 9.87 2.05 -4.33
C SER A 93 9.01 1.61 -3.15
N ALA A 94 7.87 0.97 -3.41
CA ALA A 94 7.03 0.42 -2.35
C ALA A 94 7.79 -0.66 -1.58
N SER A 95 7.74 -0.62 -0.25
CA SER A 95 8.37 -1.63 0.62
C SER A 95 7.39 -2.18 1.66
N ALA A 96 7.34 -1.64 2.87
CA ALA A 96 6.48 -2.12 3.97
C ALA A 96 5.31 -1.19 4.28
N GLN A 97 5.41 0.10 3.92
CA GLN A 97 4.35 1.05 4.25
C GLN A 97 3.11 0.84 3.38
N PHE A 98 1.94 0.95 4.00
CA PHE A 98 0.64 0.80 3.35
C PHE A 98 -0.31 1.89 3.82
N PHE A 99 -1.39 2.12 3.08
CA PHE A 99 -2.49 2.97 3.50
C PHE A 99 -3.84 2.32 3.24
N ILE A 100 -4.82 2.69 4.06
CA ILE A 100 -6.22 2.31 3.89
C ILE A 100 -7.00 3.55 3.46
N ASN A 101 -7.67 3.47 2.33
CA ASN A 101 -8.52 4.52 1.80
C ASN A 101 -9.74 4.73 2.72
N THR A 102 -9.99 5.98 3.14
CA THR A 102 -11.19 6.33 3.96
C THR A 102 -12.28 7.04 3.14
N LYS A 103 -11.99 7.26 1.85
CA LYS A 103 -12.84 7.82 0.80
C LYS A 103 -12.40 7.21 -0.54
N ASP A 104 -13.26 7.29 -1.55
CA ASP A 104 -12.90 7.01 -2.93
C ASP A 104 -11.87 8.03 -3.44
N ASN A 105 -10.66 7.56 -3.66
CA ASN A 105 -9.50 8.35 -4.06
C ASN A 105 -9.07 7.99 -5.47
N HIS A 106 -10.00 8.03 -6.44
CA HIS A 106 -9.73 7.67 -7.85
C HIS A 106 -8.60 8.46 -8.49
N PHE A 107 -8.24 9.60 -7.91
CA PHE A 107 -7.09 10.34 -8.36
C PHE A 107 -5.80 9.55 -8.19
N LEU A 108 -5.68 8.60 -7.23
CA LEU A 108 -4.57 7.66 -6.95
C LEU A 108 -4.52 6.43 -7.87
N ASN A 109 -5.58 6.18 -8.66
CA ASN A 109 -5.64 5.01 -9.54
C ASN A 109 -4.58 5.08 -10.63
N HIS A 110 -4.23 3.92 -11.19
CA HIS A 110 -3.26 3.85 -12.27
C HIS A 110 -3.61 4.80 -13.43
N ARG A 111 -2.60 5.52 -13.92
CA ARG A 111 -2.64 6.31 -15.14
C ARG A 111 -1.37 6.07 -15.96
N ALA A 112 -1.54 5.56 -17.17
CA ALA A 112 -0.53 5.58 -18.20
C ALA A 112 -0.99 6.47 -19.34
N LYS A 113 -0.07 7.19 -19.98
CA LYS A 113 -0.29 7.77 -21.30
C LYS A 113 0.41 6.85 -22.29
N GLU A 114 -0.33 6.47 -23.32
CA GLU A 114 0.22 5.82 -24.49
C GLU A 114 0.45 6.86 -25.60
N LEU A 115 1.58 6.76 -26.29
CA LEU A 115 1.84 7.46 -27.55
C LEU A 115 2.32 6.40 -28.54
N HIS A 116 1.64 6.30 -29.68
CA HIS A 116 2.00 5.38 -30.77
C HIS A 116 2.15 3.91 -30.31
N GLY A 117 1.26 3.44 -29.42
CA GLY A 117 1.27 2.06 -28.92
C GLY A 117 2.39 1.72 -27.95
N ARG A 118 3.05 2.74 -27.36
CA ARG A 118 4.02 2.56 -26.27
C ARG A 118 3.63 3.41 -25.07
N ASN A 119 3.80 2.86 -23.87
CA ASN A 119 3.73 3.61 -22.63
C ASN A 119 4.83 4.68 -22.62
N VAL A 120 4.43 5.94 -22.50
CA VAL A 120 5.32 7.12 -22.59
C VAL A 120 5.35 7.97 -21.33
N VAL A 121 4.52 7.65 -20.34
CA VAL A 121 4.70 8.18 -18.98
C VAL A 121 5.05 7.01 -18.09
N GLN A 122 5.96 7.28 -17.17
CA GLN A 122 6.26 6.45 -16.03
C GLN A 122 4.95 6.02 -15.35
N GLU A 123 4.80 4.71 -15.11
CA GLU A 123 3.60 4.12 -14.51
C GLU A 123 3.29 4.82 -13.20
N TRP A 124 2.14 5.48 -13.15
CA TRP A 124 1.71 6.23 -11.99
C TRP A 124 0.50 5.56 -11.39
N GLY A 125 0.54 5.25 -10.10
CA GLY A 125 -0.58 4.67 -9.36
C GLY A 125 -0.11 4.07 -8.04
N TYR A 126 -1.08 3.60 -7.27
CA TYR A 126 -0.87 2.88 -6.01
C TYR A 126 -1.66 1.58 -6.06
N ALA A 127 -0.97 0.46 -5.77
CA ALA A 127 -1.46 -0.91 -5.81
C ALA A 127 -1.44 -1.50 -4.40
#